data_AF-A0A0B8QFM3-F1
#
_entry.id   AF-A0A0B8QFM3-F1
#
_cell.length_a   1.000
_cell.length_b   1.000
_cell.length_c   1.000
_cell.angle_alpha   90.00
_cell.angle_beta   90.00
_cell.angle_gamma   90.00
#
_symmetry.space_group_name_H-M   'P 1'
#
loop_
_entity.id
_entity.type
_entity.pdbx_description
1 polymer ?
#
loop_
_entity_poly.entity_id
_entity_poly.type
_entity_poly.pdbx_seq_one_letter_code
_entity_poly.pdbx_strand_id
1 'polypeptide(L)'
;MLLARCGTIDSFYQANMDLLNPVPPIDLYQEDWGIRSYERQRPPSRTVPSATGNQGISINSIVANGVVISGGSVQHSILSANVKVGDGATIQNSILFDEVKVGEHCQLKNCIIDKHVSVPDGTTIGFDAKLDRERFTISDQGVVVVPEGYIFS
;
A
#
# COMPACT_ATOMS: atom_id res chain seq x y z
N MET A 1 -0.50 -12.01 25.06
CA MET A 1 -1.33 -12.10 23.84
C MET A 1 -2.16 -10.83 23.76
N LEU A 2 -1.65 -9.81 23.07
CA LEU A 2 -2.36 -8.55 22.83
C LEU A 2 -3.38 -8.81 21.72
N LEU A 3 -4.66 -8.85 22.07
CA LEU A 3 -5.74 -8.84 21.08
C LEU A 3 -5.72 -7.47 20.40
N ALA A 4 -5.27 -7.41 19.14
CA ALA A 4 -5.38 -6.21 18.33
C ALA A 4 -6.87 -5.89 18.13
N ARG A 5 -7.40 -4.91 18.87
CA ARG A 5 -8.71 -4.33 18.58
C ARG A 5 -8.51 -3.28 17.50
N CYS A 6 -8.95 -3.55 16.25
CA CYS A 6 -8.91 -2.57 15.17
C CYS A 6 -10.07 -1.54 15.29
N GLY A 7 -10.10 -0.79 16.39
CA GLY A 7 -11.17 0.17 16.68
C GLY A 7 -11.02 1.53 15.99
N THR A 8 -9.80 1.86 15.54
CA THR A 8 -9.45 3.15 14.90
C THR A 8 -8.63 2.93 13.63
N ILE A 9 -8.57 3.95 12.77
CA ILE A 9 -7.72 3.96 11.57
C ILE A 9 -6.27 3.64 11.95
N ASP A 10 -5.75 4.26 13.01
CA ASP A 10 -4.38 4.04 13.47
C ASP A 10 -4.14 2.60 13.91
N SER A 11 -5.07 2.01 14.66
CA SER A 11 -4.94 0.61 15.10
C SER A 11 -5.01 -0.38 13.93
N PHE A 12 -5.86 -0.10 12.93
CA PHE A 12 -5.94 -0.89 11.71
C PHE A 12 -4.64 -0.80 10.91
N TYR A 13 -4.16 0.43 10.69
CA TYR A 13 -2.91 0.69 9.99
C TYR A 13 -1.75 -0.03 10.69
N GLN A 14 -1.58 0.18 11.99
CA GLN A 14 -0.47 -0.39 12.75
C GLN A 14 -0.50 -1.92 12.74
N ALA A 15 -1.67 -2.54 12.95
CA ALA A 15 -1.79 -3.99 12.95
C ALA A 15 -1.38 -4.63 11.60
N ASN A 16 -1.63 -3.94 10.49
CA ASN A 16 -1.15 -4.38 9.18
C ASN A 16 0.36 -4.12 9.03
N MET A 17 0.84 -2.93 9.35
CA MET A 17 2.27 -2.58 9.23
C MET A 17 3.17 -3.45 10.11
N ASP A 18 2.67 -3.91 11.26
CA ASP A 18 3.38 -4.82 12.16
C ASP A 18 3.71 -6.17 11.50
N LEU A 19 3.01 -6.57 10.43
CA LEU A 19 3.31 -7.77 9.65
C LEU A 19 4.63 -7.66 8.88
N LEU A 20 5.16 -6.45 8.69
CA LEU A 20 6.45 -6.20 8.05
C LEU A 20 7.64 -6.29 9.02
N ASN A 21 7.39 -6.54 10.30
CA ASN A 21 8.46 -6.73 11.27
C ASN A 21 9.17 -8.08 11.02
N PRO A 22 10.49 -8.17 11.30
CA PRO A 22 11.23 -9.43 11.17
C PRO A 22 10.63 -10.59 11.99
N VAL A 23 10.01 -10.26 13.12
CA VAL A 23 9.23 -11.19 13.94
C VAL A 23 7.84 -10.55 14.12
N PRO A 24 6.86 -10.87 13.25
CA PRO A 24 5.55 -10.26 13.33
C PRO A 24 4.75 -10.82 14.53
N PRO A 25 3.79 -10.05 15.07
CA PRO A 25 2.94 -10.52 16.17
C PRO A 25 1.99 -11.65 15.76
N ILE A 26 1.69 -11.77 14.46
CA ILE A 26 0.93 -12.85 13.84
C ILE A 26 1.79 -13.42 12.73
N ASP A 27 2.08 -14.73 12.81
CA ASP A 27 2.79 -15.44 11.76
C ASP A 27 1.82 -15.92 10.68
N LEU A 28 1.85 -15.30 9.50
CA LEU A 28 1.01 -15.69 8.36
C LEU A 28 1.53 -16.95 7.65
N TYR A 29 2.73 -17.43 7.98
CA TYR A 29 3.37 -18.58 7.38
C TYR A 29 3.26 -19.86 8.24
N GLN A 30 2.51 -19.81 9.35
CA GLN A 30 2.29 -20.96 10.23
C GLN A 30 1.52 -22.09 9.50
N GLU A 31 1.99 -23.34 9.66
CA GLU A 31 1.39 -24.50 9.00
C GLU A 31 0.29 -25.19 9.84
N ASP A 32 0.36 -25.07 11.16
CA ASP A 32 -0.51 -25.73 12.13
C ASP A 32 -1.89 -25.07 12.25
N TRP A 33 -1.99 -23.78 11.89
CA TRP A 33 -3.25 -23.04 11.86
C TRP A 33 -3.38 -22.14 10.62
N GLY A 34 -3.63 -22.77 9.47
CA GLY A 34 -3.81 -22.06 8.20
C GLY A 34 -5.08 -21.19 8.16
N ILE A 35 -4.93 -19.90 7.89
CA ILE A 35 -6.05 -18.97 7.65
C ILE A 35 -6.53 -19.12 6.21
N ARG A 36 -7.76 -19.58 6.03
CA ARG A 36 -8.38 -19.73 4.69
C ARG A 36 -9.18 -18.48 4.34
N SER A 37 -8.94 -17.96 3.14
CA SER A 37 -9.71 -16.88 2.54
C SER A 37 -9.99 -17.19 1.07
N TYR A 38 -10.82 -16.39 0.43
CA TYR A 38 -11.04 -16.47 -1.00
C TYR A 38 -9.83 -15.90 -1.75
N GLU A 39 -9.18 -16.73 -2.56
CA GLU A 39 -8.08 -16.32 -3.42
C GLU A 39 -8.44 -16.51 -4.90
N ARG A 40 -8.43 -15.42 -5.67
CA ARG A 40 -8.58 -15.46 -7.12
C ARG A 40 -7.27 -15.90 -7.76
N GLN A 41 -7.36 -16.72 -8.81
CA GLN A 41 -6.23 -17.01 -9.69
C GLN A 41 -5.76 -15.70 -10.35
N ARG A 42 -4.62 -15.19 -9.89
CA ARG A 42 -3.95 -14.00 -10.40
C ARG A 42 -2.52 -14.38 -10.78
N PRO A 43 -1.91 -13.73 -11.79
CA PRO A 43 -0.53 -14.01 -12.13
C PRO A 43 0.41 -13.67 -10.96
N PRO A 44 1.63 -14.23 -10.91
CA PRO A 44 2.63 -13.83 -9.94
C PRO A 44 2.92 -12.33 -10.00
N SER A 45 3.27 -11.74 -8.86
CA SER A 45 3.78 -10.36 -8.83
C SER A 45 5.05 -10.25 -9.64
N ARG A 46 5.27 -9.11 -10.30
CA ARG A 46 6.53 -8.85 -11.00
C ARG A 46 7.00 -7.41 -10.85
N THR A 47 8.32 -7.28 -10.92
CA THR A 47 9.04 -6.03 -10.84
C THR A 47 9.84 -5.88 -12.12
N VAL A 48 9.71 -4.74 -12.79
CA VAL A 48 10.30 -4.50 -14.12
C VAL A 48 10.90 -3.10 -14.18
N PRO A 49 11.93 -2.88 -15.02
CA PRO A 49 12.40 -1.54 -15.31
C PRO A 49 11.36 -0.76 -16.12
N SER A 50 11.37 0.56 -15.97
CA SER A 50 10.61 1.46 -16.82
C SER A 50 11.36 1.82 -18.11
N ALA A 51 10.68 2.51 -19.02
CA ALA A 51 11.28 3.03 -20.25
C ALA A 51 12.38 4.08 -19.96
N THR A 52 12.33 4.76 -18.81
CA THR A 52 13.35 5.73 -18.40
C THR A 52 14.57 5.08 -17.74
N GLY A 53 14.55 3.76 -17.53
CA GLY A 53 15.65 2.99 -16.95
C GLY A 53 15.57 2.83 -15.43
N ASN A 54 14.56 3.41 -14.76
CA ASN A 54 14.36 3.17 -13.34
C ASN A 54 14.03 1.70 -13.10
N GLN A 55 14.63 1.11 -12.07
CA GLN A 55 14.31 -0.26 -11.66
C GLN A 55 13.08 -0.23 -10.78
N GLY A 56 12.11 -1.12 -11.05
CA GLY A 56 11.13 -1.44 -10.04
C GLY A 56 11.84 -2.05 -8.83
N ILE A 57 11.50 -1.63 -7.61
CA ILE A 57 12.05 -2.21 -6.38
C ILE A 57 10.97 -2.32 -5.30
N SER A 58 11.10 -3.36 -4.47
CA SER A 58 10.29 -3.57 -3.28
C SER A 58 11.21 -3.96 -2.13
N ILE A 59 11.18 -3.18 -1.04
CA ILE A 59 12.06 -3.33 0.12
C ILE A 59 11.20 -3.45 1.37
N ASN A 60 11.42 -4.52 2.14
CA ASN A 60 10.69 -4.79 3.39
C ASN A 60 9.17 -4.65 3.24
N SER A 61 8.58 -5.29 2.24
CA SER A 61 7.19 -5.07 1.85
C SER A 61 6.50 -6.39 1.53
N ILE A 62 5.20 -6.47 1.82
CA ILE A 62 4.36 -7.59 1.39
C ILE A 62 3.73 -7.23 0.05
N VAL A 63 3.88 -8.12 -0.93
CA VAL A 63 3.41 -7.91 -2.31
C VAL A 63 2.53 -9.08 -2.71
N ALA A 64 1.24 -8.80 -2.95
CA ALA A 64 0.27 -9.81 -3.36
C ALA A 64 0.36 -10.16 -4.86
N ASN A 65 -0.38 -11.20 -5.25
CA ASN A 65 -0.47 -11.64 -6.64
C ASN A 65 -1.05 -10.55 -7.56
N GLY A 66 -0.56 -10.50 -8.80
CA GLY A 66 -0.97 -9.55 -9.84
C GLY A 66 -0.35 -8.17 -9.73
N VAL A 67 0.44 -7.89 -8.67
CA VAL A 67 1.12 -6.61 -8.52
C VAL A 67 2.19 -6.42 -9.60
N VAL A 68 2.23 -5.23 -10.19
CA VAL A 68 3.26 -4.83 -11.16
C VAL A 68 3.91 -3.53 -10.72
N ILE A 69 5.21 -3.59 -10.43
CA ILE A 69 6.03 -2.41 -10.11
C ILE A 69 6.93 -2.11 -11.30
N SER A 70 6.64 -1.02 -12.02
CA SER A 70 7.32 -0.64 -13.27
C SER A 70 8.14 0.63 -13.06
N GLY A 71 9.41 0.50 -12.67
CA GLY A 71 10.28 1.65 -12.37
C GLY A 71 9.95 2.46 -11.11
N GLY A 72 8.98 2.01 -10.32
CA GLY A 72 8.65 2.58 -9.02
C GLY A 72 9.38 1.92 -7.84
N SER A 73 9.40 2.61 -6.70
CA SER A 73 10.01 2.17 -5.46
C SER A 73 8.97 2.00 -4.36
N VAL A 74 8.90 0.80 -3.78
CA VAL A 74 7.99 0.44 -2.69
C VAL A 74 8.81 0.08 -1.46
N GLN A 75 8.57 0.75 -0.35
CA GLN A 75 9.37 0.59 0.88
C GLN A 75 8.45 0.47 2.09
N HIS A 76 8.70 -0.54 2.93
CA HIS A 76 7.94 -0.75 4.16
C HIS A 76 6.44 -0.59 3.95
N SER A 77 5.88 -1.33 3.00
CA SER A 77 4.49 -1.15 2.55
C SER A 77 3.82 -2.48 2.24
N ILE A 78 2.49 -2.47 2.16
CA ILE A 78 1.67 -3.63 1.83
C ILE A 78 0.88 -3.32 0.56
N LEU A 79 1.13 -4.10 -0.49
CA LEU A 79 0.43 -4.00 -1.75
C LEU A 79 -0.51 -5.19 -1.92
N SER A 80 -1.80 -4.90 -1.91
CA SER A 80 -2.85 -5.89 -2.18
C SER A 80 -2.91 -6.21 -3.66
N ALA A 81 -3.85 -7.05 -4.05
CA ALA A 81 -3.76 -7.72 -5.33
C ALA A 81 -3.99 -6.79 -6.52
N ASN A 82 -3.33 -7.07 -7.64
CA ASN A 82 -3.44 -6.29 -8.89
C ASN A 82 -3.05 -4.80 -8.78
N VAL A 83 -2.33 -4.37 -7.74
CA VAL A 83 -1.81 -3.00 -7.65
C VAL A 83 -0.80 -2.74 -8.77
N LYS A 84 -0.86 -1.55 -9.38
CA LYS A 84 0.10 -1.10 -10.40
C LYS A 84 0.84 0.13 -9.91
N VAL A 85 2.16 0.09 -9.99
CA VAL A 85 3.03 1.21 -9.59
C VAL A 85 3.78 1.72 -10.81
N GLY A 86 3.55 2.99 -11.14
CA GLY A 86 4.15 3.70 -12.27
C GLY A 86 5.61 4.07 -12.05
N ASP A 87 6.22 4.58 -13.12
CA ASP A 87 7.62 4.95 -13.17
C ASP A 87 7.95 6.10 -12.22
N GLY A 88 9.05 6.01 -11.48
CA GLY A 88 9.49 7.04 -10.54
C GLY A 88 8.56 7.26 -9.35
N ALA A 89 7.47 6.50 -9.21
CA ALA A 89 6.61 6.58 -8.04
C ALA A 89 7.34 6.05 -6.80
N THR A 90 7.17 6.71 -5.67
CA THR A 90 7.73 6.31 -4.37
C THR A 90 6.60 6.09 -3.37
N ILE A 91 6.52 4.89 -2.83
CA ILE A 91 5.50 4.46 -1.86
C ILE A 91 6.23 4.03 -0.59
N GLN A 92 5.95 4.69 0.52
CA GLN A 92 6.59 4.43 1.80
C GLN A 92 5.55 4.30 2.92
N ASN A 93 5.71 3.34 3.82
CA ASN A 93 4.86 3.20 5.01
C ASN A 93 3.36 3.26 4.63
N SER A 94 2.94 2.45 3.66
CA SER A 94 1.60 2.61 3.09
C SER A 94 0.93 1.27 2.81
N ILE A 95 -0.39 1.28 2.86
CA ILE A 95 -1.25 0.13 2.55
C ILE A 95 -2.06 0.49 1.32
N LEU A 96 -1.87 -0.25 0.23
CA LEU A 96 -2.64 -0.09 -1.00
C LEU A 96 -3.54 -1.31 -1.16
N PHE A 97 -4.85 -1.07 -1.24
CA PHE A 97 -5.84 -2.11 -1.45
C PHE A 97 -5.95 -2.56 -2.91
N ASP A 98 -6.81 -3.55 -3.14
CA ASP A 98 -6.94 -4.24 -4.42
C ASP A 98 -7.15 -3.26 -5.59
N GLU A 99 -6.45 -3.51 -6.69
CA GLU A 99 -6.60 -2.80 -7.97
C GLU A 99 -6.32 -1.29 -7.91
N VAL A 100 -5.58 -0.82 -6.90
CA VAL A 100 -5.05 0.55 -6.89
C VAL A 100 -4.05 0.74 -8.04
N LYS A 101 -4.16 1.87 -8.73
CA LYS A 101 -3.20 2.30 -9.76
C LYS A 101 -2.51 3.57 -9.28
N VAL A 102 -1.18 3.52 -9.18
CA VAL A 102 -0.35 4.67 -8.85
C VAL A 102 0.32 5.14 -10.12
N GLY A 103 0.04 6.40 -10.51
CA GLY A 103 0.64 7.06 -11.65
C GLY A 103 2.14 7.28 -11.51
N GLU A 104 2.73 7.83 -12.56
CA GLU A 104 4.17 8.15 -12.62
C GLU A 104 4.52 9.27 -11.64
N HIS A 105 5.73 9.24 -11.10
CA HIS A 105 6.28 10.28 -10.22
C HIS A 105 5.42 10.62 -8.98
N CYS A 106 4.53 9.73 -8.56
CA CYS A 106 3.76 9.90 -7.34
C CYS A 106 4.64 9.77 -6.09
N GLN A 107 4.27 10.45 -5.02
CA GLN A 107 4.89 10.33 -3.71
C GLN A 107 3.82 10.02 -2.67
N LEU A 108 3.79 8.79 -2.18
CA LEU A 108 2.82 8.31 -1.21
C LEU A 108 3.53 7.93 0.09
N LYS A 109 3.11 8.52 1.20
CA LYS A 109 3.70 8.25 2.52
C LYS A 109 2.63 8.15 3.60
N ASN A 110 2.78 7.20 4.53
CA ASN A 110 1.92 7.08 5.71
C ASN A 110 0.41 7.09 5.34
N CYS A 111 0.02 6.32 4.33
CA CYS A 111 -1.34 6.37 3.81
C CYS A 111 -1.98 4.99 3.61
N ILE A 112 -3.31 4.98 3.66
CA ILE A 112 -4.16 3.88 3.24
C ILE A 112 -4.89 4.34 1.99
N ILE A 113 -4.67 3.62 0.88
CA ILE A 113 -5.38 3.85 -0.38
C ILE A 113 -6.37 2.70 -0.57
N ASP A 114 -7.66 3.01 -0.53
CA ASP A 114 -8.72 2.03 -0.68
C ASP A 114 -8.79 1.47 -2.11
N LYS A 115 -9.49 0.35 -2.28
CA LYS A 115 -9.55 -0.42 -3.52
C LYS A 115 -10.06 0.40 -4.71
N HIS A 116 -9.62 0.01 -5.90
CA HIS A 116 -10.00 0.60 -7.20
C HIS A 116 -9.64 2.08 -7.40
N VAL A 117 -8.90 2.71 -6.49
CA VAL A 117 -8.46 4.11 -6.63
C VAL A 117 -7.37 4.22 -7.69
N SER A 118 -7.49 5.23 -8.56
CA SER A 118 -6.47 5.58 -9.54
C SER A 118 -5.85 6.93 -9.18
N VAL A 119 -4.62 6.91 -8.68
CA VAL A 119 -3.85 8.08 -8.28
C VAL A 119 -3.15 8.67 -9.53
N PRO A 120 -3.43 9.93 -9.92
CA PRO A 120 -2.83 10.56 -11.09
C PRO A 120 -1.33 10.80 -10.94
N ASP A 121 -0.65 10.97 -12.07
CA ASP A 121 0.78 11.26 -12.13
C ASP A 121 1.16 12.50 -11.30
N GLY A 122 2.32 12.46 -10.65
CA GLY A 122 2.85 13.55 -9.82
C GLY A 122 2.12 13.78 -8.50
N THR A 123 1.10 12.98 -8.18
CA THR A 123 0.32 13.15 -6.95
C THR A 123 1.18 12.94 -5.70
N THR A 124 1.06 13.84 -4.74
CA THR A 124 1.73 13.75 -3.44
C THR A 124 0.69 13.63 -2.32
N ILE A 125 0.86 12.61 -1.46
CA ILE A 125 0.00 12.30 -0.31
C ILE A 125 0.87 11.95 0.90
N GLY A 126 0.57 12.54 2.06
CA GLY A 126 1.27 12.27 3.33
C GLY A 126 2.50 13.15 3.58
N PHE A 127 2.60 14.27 2.88
CA PHE A 127 3.71 15.22 3.00
C PHE A 127 3.27 16.60 3.49
N ASP A 128 2.04 17.02 3.18
CA ASP A 128 1.46 18.27 3.68
C ASP A 128 0.12 18.00 4.35
N ALA A 129 0.14 17.93 5.68
CA ALA A 129 -1.03 17.63 6.47
C ALA A 129 -2.14 18.71 6.41
N LYS A 130 -1.87 19.92 5.88
CA LYS A 130 -2.94 20.91 5.64
C LYS A 130 -3.66 20.58 4.34
N LEU A 131 -2.90 20.44 3.24
CA LEU A 131 -3.45 20.08 1.93
C LEU A 131 -4.12 18.70 1.93
N ASP A 132 -3.59 17.76 2.69
CA ASP A 132 -4.17 16.43 2.79
C ASP A 132 -5.49 16.44 3.58
N ARG A 133 -5.65 17.32 4.60
CA ARG A 133 -6.93 17.46 5.34
C ARG A 133 -8.03 18.11 4.51
N GLU A 134 -7.68 18.90 3.51
CA GLU A 134 -8.65 19.49 2.60
C GLU A 134 -9.29 18.44 1.67
N ARG A 135 -8.58 17.34 1.42
CA ARG A 135 -8.95 16.31 0.44
C ARG A 135 -9.36 14.98 1.07
N PHE A 136 -8.77 14.62 2.21
CA PHE A 136 -8.79 13.28 2.76
C PHE A 136 -9.04 13.27 4.27
N THR A 137 -9.47 12.11 4.76
CA THR A 137 -9.49 11.86 6.21
C THR A 137 -8.07 11.60 6.68
N ILE A 138 -7.65 12.25 7.77
CA ILE A 138 -6.38 11.98 8.43
C ILE A 138 -6.66 11.50 9.85
N SER A 139 -6.06 10.37 10.23
CA SER A 139 -6.15 9.81 11.58
C SER A 139 -5.40 10.66 12.61
N ASP A 140 -5.56 10.32 13.89
CA ASP A 140 -4.90 11.05 14.98
C ASP A 140 -3.37 10.93 14.93
N GLN A 141 -2.83 9.80 14.44
CA GLN A 141 -1.38 9.61 14.24
C GLN A 141 -0.89 10.04 12.84
N GLY A 142 -1.74 10.69 12.04
CA GLY A 142 -1.33 11.27 10.75
C GLY A 142 -1.38 10.31 9.57
N VAL A 143 -2.12 9.19 9.67
CA VAL A 143 -2.35 8.28 8.55
C VAL A 143 -3.41 8.88 7.64
N VAL A 144 -3.06 9.12 6.38
CA VAL A 144 -4.00 9.64 5.37
C VAL A 144 -4.82 8.50 4.77
N VAL A 145 -6.14 8.67 4.69
CA VAL A 145 -7.05 7.68 4.11
C VAL A 145 -7.71 8.23 2.86
N VAL A 146 -7.43 7.59 1.72
CA VAL A 146 -8.10 7.86 0.45
C VAL A 146 -9.23 6.83 0.27
N PRO A 147 -10.51 7.24 0.31
CA PRO A 147 -11.63 6.31 0.28
C PRO A 147 -11.86 5.73 -1.12
N GLU A 148 -12.54 4.59 -1.17
CA GLU A 148 -12.99 3.98 -2.43
C GLU A 148 -13.83 4.98 -3.23
N GLY A 149 -13.60 5.01 -4.55
CA GLY A 149 -14.34 5.88 -5.46
C GLY A 149 -13.93 7.36 -5.41
N TYR A 150 -12.89 7.72 -4.65
CA TYR A 150 -12.32 9.07 -4.72
C TYR A 150 -11.81 9.37 -6.15
N ILE A 151 -12.31 10.47 -6.72
CA ILE A 151 -11.91 10.95 -8.04
C ILE A 151 -11.01 12.17 -7.83
N PHE A 152 -9.77 12.08 -8.33
CA PHE A 152 -8.85 13.21 -8.34
C PHE A 152 -9.30 14.22 -9.40
N SER A 153 -9.52 15.46 -8.97
CA SER A 153 -9.92 16.61 -9.80
C SER A 153 -8.71 17.35 -10.35
#